data_AF-A0A3Q3W8V1-F1
#
_entry.id   AF-A0A3Q3W8V1-F1
#
_cell.length_a   1.000
_cell.length_b   1.000
_cell.length_c   1.000
_cell.angle_alpha   90.00
_cell.angle_beta   90.00
_cell.angle_gamma   90.00
#
_symmetry.space_group_name_H-M   'P 1'
#
loop_
_entity.id
_entity.type
_entity.pdbx_description
1 polymer ?
#
loop_
_entity_poly.entity_id
_entity_poly.type
_entity_poly.pdbx_seq_one_letter_code
_entity_poly.pdbx_strand_id
1 'polypeptide(L)'
;GLKHRKRFWLILQTSDLFSAAAFNLDTQNVLKKSGDPGSLFGFSVAFHQQLLVGAPRAKHPNEVNVTGVTYQCELTTTSERCQPIEFDHEDFLDSKGIDNQWMGVRVMSQGPGKNVMVNKIHLKEKKKKDL
;
A
#
# COMPACT_ATOMS: atom_id res chain seq x y z
N GLY A 1 3.59 -63.32 36.25
CA GLY A 1 2.88 -62.24 35.51
C GLY A 1 3.26 -60.91 36.11
N LEU A 2 3.99 -60.07 35.37
CA LEU A 2 4.41 -58.74 35.80
C LEU A 2 3.92 -57.74 34.75
N LYS A 3 2.86 -57.00 35.08
CA LYS A 3 2.15 -56.10 34.17
C LYS A 3 2.94 -54.78 34.07
N HIS A 4 3.81 -54.66 33.07
CA HIS A 4 4.55 -53.44 32.79
C HIS A 4 3.59 -52.29 32.44
N ARG A 5 3.45 -51.33 33.36
CA ARG A 5 2.81 -50.03 33.12
C ARG A 5 3.65 -49.27 32.08
N LYS A 6 3.18 -49.22 30.83
CA LYS A 6 3.72 -48.31 29.81
C LYS A 6 3.39 -46.88 30.23
N ARG A 7 4.39 -46.14 30.70
CA ARG A 7 4.28 -44.69 30.91
C ARG A 7 4.40 -44.03 29.54
N PHE A 8 3.26 -43.61 29.01
CA PHE A 8 3.16 -42.83 27.79
C PHE A 8 3.71 -41.43 28.11
N TRP A 9 4.98 -41.17 27.76
CA TRP A 9 5.52 -39.82 27.77
C TRP A 9 4.81 -39.04 26.66
N LEU A 10 3.88 -38.17 27.05
CA LEU A 10 3.37 -37.12 26.18
C LEU A 10 4.54 -36.21 25.84
N ILE A 11 5.15 -36.41 24.66
CA ILE A 11 6.08 -35.44 24.09
C ILE A 11 5.21 -34.24 23.70
N LEU A 12 5.21 -33.22 24.57
CA LEU A 12 4.68 -31.91 24.24
C LEU A 12 5.61 -31.31 23.19
N GLN A 13 5.33 -31.54 21.90
CA GLN A 13 5.98 -30.79 20.84
C GLN A 13 5.47 -29.34 20.95
N THR A 14 6.22 -28.52 21.68
CA THR A 14 6.12 -27.07 21.56
C THR A 14 6.62 -26.74 20.16
N SER A 15 5.69 -26.61 19.22
CA SER A 15 5.99 -25.96 17.96
C SER A 15 6.39 -24.52 18.31
N ASP A 16 7.69 -24.27 18.37
CA ASP A 16 8.24 -22.94 18.52
C ASP A 16 7.64 -22.08 17.40
N LEU A 17 6.76 -21.18 17.80
CA LEU A 17 6.24 -20.14 16.94
C LEU A 17 7.43 -19.23 16.64
N PHE A 18 8.17 -19.54 15.58
CA PHE A 18 9.37 -18.81 15.19
C PHE A 18 8.93 -17.39 14.78
N SER A 19 8.89 -16.49 15.75
CA SER A 19 8.66 -15.08 15.52
C SER A 19 9.90 -14.57 14.81
N ALA A 20 9.82 -14.39 13.50
CA ALA A 20 10.89 -13.79 12.72
C ALA A 20 11.14 -12.38 13.27
N ALA A 21 12.19 -12.24 14.08
CA ALA A 21 12.63 -10.95 14.59
C ALA A 21 13.40 -10.26 13.46
N ALA A 22 12.90 -9.12 12.98
CA ALA A 22 13.69 -8.20 12.18
C ALA A 22 14.80 -7.63 13.07
N PHE A 23 16.00 -8.24 13.02
CA PHE A 23 17.09 -7.93 13.95
C PHE A 23 17.92 -6.70 13.55
N ASN A 24 17.83 -6.29 12.28
CA ASN A 24 18.65 -5.22 11.69
C ASN A 24 17.82 -4.02 11.19
N LEU A 25 16.53 -3.93 11.56
CA LEU A 25 15.70 -2.76 11.23
C LEU A 25 15.79 -1.75 12.39
N ASP A 26 16.22 -0.53 12.11
CA ASP A 26 16.26 0.54 13.10
C ASP A 26 14.82 1.04 13.38
N THR A 27 14.41 0.97 14.64
CA THR A 27 13.10 1.42 15.12
C THR A 27 13.17 2.74 15.89
N GLN A 28 14.37 3.27 16.14
CA GLN A 28 14.60 4.54 16.82
C GLN A 28 14.73 5.69 15.82
N ASN A 29 15.51 5.49 14.75
CA ASN A 29 15.73 6.53 13.73
C ASN A 29 14.86 6.28 12.49
N VAL A 30 13.55 6.51 12.63
CA VAL A 30 12.57 6.25 11.56
C VAL A 30 12.22 7.52 10.77
N LEU A 31 12.10 7.37 9.45
CA LEU A 31 11.48 8.40 8.61
C LEU A 31 9.96 8.20 8.61
N LYS A 32 9.26 9.11 9.27
CA LYS A 32 7.79 9.13 9.27
C LYS A 32 7.27 10.01 8.14
N LYS A 33 6.30 9.49 7.38
CA LYS A 33 5.57 10.23 6.35
C LYS A 33 4.08 10.18 6.67
N SER A 34 3.41 11.31 6.46
CA SER A 34 2.00 11.48 6.79
C SER A 34 1.27 12.13 5.62
N GLY A 35 0.04 11.67 5.37
CA GLY A 35 -0.89 12.30 4.45
C GLY A 35 -2.11 12.88 5.18
N ASP A 36 -3.11 13.29 4.41
CA ASP A 36 -4.29 13.95 4.95
C ASP A 36 -5.13 13.02 5.86
N PRO A 37 -5.69 13.52 6.98
CA PRO A 37 -6.56 12.71 7.83
C PRO A 37 -7.75 12.11 7.06
N GLY A 38 -8.03 10.83 7.28
CA GLY A 38 -9.15 10.12 6.64
C GLY A 38 -8.93 9.73 5.18
N SER A 39 -7.80 10.09 4.57
CA SER A 39 -7.47 9.79 3.17
C SER A 39 -7.08 8.33 2.90
N LEU A 40 -6.87 7.54 3.95
CA LEU A 40 -6.23 6.22 3.90
C LEU A 40 -4.81 6.28 3.30
N PHE A 41 -4.06 7.36 3.56
CA PHE A 41 -2.64 7.43 3.22
C PHE A 41 -1.88 6.23 3.77
N GLY A 42 -1.10 5.56 2.92
CA GLY A 42 -0.39 4.33 3.26
C GLY A 42 -1.15 3.06 2.87
N PHE A 43 -2.31 3.18 2.22
CA PHE A 43 -3.09 2.01 1.77
C PHE A 43 -2.28 1.12 0.82
N SER A 44 -1.46 1.72 -0.04
CA SER A 44 -0.46 1.01 -0.82
C SER A 44 0.85 1.79 -0.86
N VAL A 45 1.98 1.08 -0.98
CA VAL A 45 3.32 1.66 -1.02
C VAL A 45 4.18 1.00 -2.08
N ALA A 46 5.04 1.77 -2.75
CA ALA A 46 6.03 1.27 -3.70
C ALA A 46 7.30 2.12 -3.69
N PHE A 47 8.44 1.50 -3.99
CA PHE A 47 9.72 2.20 -4.12
C PHE A 47 10.06 2.45 -5.59
N HIS A 48 10.39 3.69 -5.96
CA HIS A 48 10.80 4.05 -7.32
C HIS A 48 12.18 4.71 -7.32
N GLN A 49 12.25 5.98 -6.95
CA GLN A 49 13.47 6.68 -6.51
C GLN A 49 13.16 7.35 -5.16
N GLN A 50 11.99 7.98 -5.12
CA GLN A 50 11.20 8.30 -3.94
C GLN A 50 10.34 7.12 -3.45
N LEU A 51 9.76 7.30 -2.26
CA LEU A 51 8.65 6.47 -1.78
C LEU A 51 7.35 6.96 -2.42
N LEU A 52 6.58 6.04 -3.01
CA LEU A 52 5.25 6.29 -3.53
C LEU A 52 4.21 5.75 -2.55
N VAL A 53 3.17 6.53 -2.29
CA VAL A 53 2.14 6.19 -1.31
C VAL A 53 0.75 6.45 -1.88
N GLY A 54 -0.08 5.42 -1.93
CA GLY A 54 -1.48 5.52 -2.30
C GLY A 54 -2.37 5.95 -1.12
N ALA A 55 -3.35 6.80 -1.42
CA ALA A 55 -4.35 7.31 -0.49
C ALA A 55 -5.73 7.34 -1.19
N PRO A 56 -6.46 6.21 -1.23
CA PRO A 56 -7.66 6.06 -2.05
C PRO A 56 -8.85 6.94 -1.65
N ARG A 57 -8.78 7.62 -0.51
CA ARG A 57 -9.81 8.59 -0.05
C ARG A 57 -9.29 10.02 0.05
N ALA A 58 -8.10 10.29 -0.48
CA ALA A 58 -7.60 11.66 -0.63
C ALA A 58 -8.35 12.43 -1.73
N LYS A 59 -8.27 13.75 -1.65
CA LYS A 59 -8.76 14.69 -2.67
C LYS A 59 -7.57 15.45 -3.25
N HIS A 60 -7.59 15.73 -4.54
CA HIS A 60 -6.64 16.68 -5.11
C HIS A 60 -6.96 18.10 -4.62
N PRO A 61 -5.94 18.97 -4.48
CA PRO A 61 -6.18 20.39 -4.22
C PRO A 61 -7.11 20.96 -5.30
N ASN A 62 -8.14 21.69 -4.88
CA ASN A 62 -9.16 22.30 -5.74
C ASN A 62 -10.17 21.33 -6.40
N GLU A 63 -10.16 20.03 -6.06
CA GLU A 63 -11.21 19.10 -6.46
C GLU A 63 -12.30 18.94 -5.38
N VAL A 64 -13.56 18.87 -5.82
CA VAL A 64 -14.71 18.62 -4.93
C VAL A 64 -14.84 17.12 -4.60
N ASN A 65 -14.51 16.27 -5.57
CA ASN A 65 -14.71 14.81 -5.53
C ASN A 65 -13.57 14.09 -4.80
N VAL A 66 -13.87 12.95 -4.17
CA VAL A 66 -12.89 12.02 -3.60
C VAL A 66 -12.50 11.01 -4.67
N THR A 67 -11.52 11.33 -5.49
CA THR A 67 -10.99 10.45 -6.55
C THR A 67 -9.99 9.43 -6.00
N GLY A 68 -9.28 9.79 -4.94
CA GLY A 68 -8.07 9.11 -4.47
C GLY A 68 -6.82 9.73 -5.09
N VAL A 69 -5.71 9.72 -4.34
CA VAL A 69 -4.44 10.37 -4.73
C VAL A 69 -3.30 9.38 -4.56
N THR A 70 -2.28 9.48 -5.41
CA THR A 70 -0.96 8.88 -5.15
C THR A 70 0.04 9.99 -4.87
N TYR A 71 0.76 9.88 -3.75
CA TYR A 71 1.76 10.84 -3.32
C TYR A 71 3.17 10.33 -3.64
N GLN A 72 4.07 11.25 -3.91
CA GLN A 72 5.52 11.05 -3.88
C GLN A 72 6.13 11.69 -2.63
N CYS A 73 6.92 10.90 -1.91
CA CYS A 73 7.56 11.28 -0.65
C CYS A 73 9.09 11.23 -0.81
N GLU A 74 9.76 12.36 -0.57
CA GLU A 74 11.21 12.40 -0.45
C GLU A 74 11.69 11.56 0.74
N LEU A 75 12.84 10.91 0.61
CA LEU A 75 13.46 10.09 1.66
C LEU A 75 14.41 10.92 2.54
N THR A 76 13.92 12.08 2.98
CA THR A 76 14.65 13.05 3.79
C THR A 76 13.94 13.29 5.13
N THR A 77 14.67 13.79 6.11
CA THR A 77 14.14 14.22 7.43
C THR A 77 13.54 15.63 7.40
N THR A 78 13.74 16.39 6.32
CA THR A 78 13.38 17.81 6.23
C THR A 78 11.88 18.05 6.03
N SER A 79 11.14 17.08 5.49
CA SER A 79 9.69 17.18 5.30
C SER A 79 9.00 15.85 5.58
N GLU A 80 7.97 15.87 6.42
CA GLU A 80 7.07 14.72 6.62
C GLU A 80 5.96 14.65 5.55
N ARG A 81 5.70 15.78 4.85
CA ARG A 81 4.64 15.88 3.86
C ARG A 81 5.11 15.37 2.50
N CYS A 82 4.19 14.69 1.84
CA CYS A 82 4.37 14.17 0.50
C CYS A 82 3.56 15.00 -0.50
N GLN A 83 4.03 15.05 -1.75
CA GLN A 83 3.37 15.82 -2.80
C GLN A 83 2.49 14.90 -3.65
N PRO A 84 1.27 15.32 -4.03
CA PRO A 84 0.44 14.55 -4.94
C PRO A 84 1.12 14.44 -6.31
N ILE A 85 1.01 13.28 -6.96
CA ILE A 85 1.41 13.09 -8.35
C ILE A 85 0.22 13.49 -9.22
N GLU A 86 0.47 14.36 -10.19
CA GLU A 86 -0.50 14.69 -11.23
C GLU A 86 -0.45 13.61 -12.31
N PHE A 87 -1.60 13.02 -12.62
CA PHE A 87 -1.77 12.11 -13.74
C PHE A 87 -2.61 12.82 -14.79
N ASP A 88 -2.28 12.68 -16.07
CA ASP A 88 -3.09 13.27 -17.15
C ASP A 88 -4.54 12.76 -17.04
N HIS A 89 -5.43 13.69 -16.69
CA HIS A 89 -6.79 13.37 -16.27
C HIS A 89 -7.71 12.98 -17.43
N GLU A 90 -7.25 13.07 -18.68
CA GLU A 90 -8.06 12.86 -19.88
C GLU A 90 -8.64 11.43 -19.97
N ASP A 91 -7.87 10.42 -19.53
CA ASP A 91 -8.33 9.01 -19.52
C ASP A 91 -9.12 8.62 -18.26
N PHE A 92 -9.02 9.42 -17.19
CA PHE A 92 -9.64 9.11 -15.89
C PHE A 92 -11.02 9.74 -15.72
N LEU A 93 -11.29 10.84 -16.44
CA LEU A 93 -12.55 11.58 -16.47
C LEU A 93 -13.51 11.05 -17.54
N ASP A 94 -13.77 9.74 -17.56
CA ASP A 94 -15.03 9.25 -18.17
C ASP A 94 -16.15 9.84 -17.30
N SER A 95 -16.78 10.92 -17.77
CA SER A 95 -17.60 11.91 -17.03
C SER A 95 -18.73 11.38 -16.11
N LYS A 96 -18.93 10.06 -16.03
CA LYS A 96 -19.85 9.39 -15.12
C LYS A 96 -19.09 8.71 -13.97
N GLY A 97 -19.20 9.26 -12.76
CA GLY A 97 -18.74 8.60 -11.53
C GLY A 97 -17.28 8.85 -11.18
N ILE A 98 -16.89 10.13 -11.12
CA ILE A 98 -15.54 10.57 -10.73
C ILE A 98 -15.32 10.45 -9.20
N ASP A 99 -16.39 10.45 -8.41
CA ASP A 99 -16.30 10.30 -6.96
C ASP A 99 -16.14 8.83 -6.52
N ASN A 100 -15.36 8.61 -5.46
CA ASN A 100 -15.01 7.33 -4.86
C ASN A 100 -14.43 6.30 -5.85
N GLN A 101 -13.48 6.72 -6.69
CA GLN A 101 -12.77 5.82 -7.59
C GLN A 101 -11.68 4.99 -6.90
N TRP A 102 -11.26 5.36 -5.69
CA TRP A 102 -10.19 4.67 -4.95
C TRP A 102 -8.87 4.60 -5.74
N MET A 103 -8.49 5.68 -6.43
CA MET A 103 -7.19 5.76 -7.09
C MET A 103 -6.06 5.66 -6.06
N GLY A 104 -5.03 4.86 -6.36
CA GLY A 104 -3.96 4.57 -5.40
C GLY A 104 -4.27 3.40 -4.45
N VAL A 105 -5.34 2.63 -4.71
CA VAL A 105 -5.58 1.34 -4.03
C VAL A 105 -4.39 0.38 -4.18
N ARG A 106 -3.70 0.48 -5.32
CA ARG A 106 -2.49 -0.28 -5.63
C ARG A 106 -1.56 0.62 -6.43
N VAL A 107 -0.32 0.70 -5.97
CA VAL A 107 0.80 1.35 -6.65
C VAL A 107 1.88 0.30 -6.88
N MET A 108 2.37 0.20 -8.11
CA MET A 108 3.45 -0.72 -8.49
C MET A 108 4.52 0.07 -9.24
N SER A 109 5.79 -0.26 -8.99
CA SER A 109 6.94 0.42 -9.59
C SER A 109 7.87 -0.60 -10.21
N GLN A 110 8.43 -0.26 -11.38
CA GLN A 110 9.49 -1.04 -12.01
C GLN A 110 10.91 -0.62 -11.57
N GLY A 111 11.01 0.34 -10.64
CA GLY A 111 12.27 0.90 -10.15
C GLY A 111 12.75 2.13 -10.93
N PRO A 112 13.86 2.77 -10.50
CA PRO A 112 14.31 4.07 -10.98
C PRO A 112 14.32 4.24 -12.51
N GLY A 113 13.72 5.33 -13.01
CA GLY A 113 13.76 5.68 -14.43
C GLY A 113 12.88 4.79 -15.33
N LYS A 114 12.02 3.97 -14.73
CA LYS A 114 11.05 3.12 -15.42
C LYS A 114 9.61 3.55 -15.10
N ASN A 115 8.66 2.71 -15.48
CA ASN A 115 7.24 3.02 -15.32
C ASN A 115 6.72 2.76 -13.89
N VAL A 116 5.69 3.51 -13.52
CA VAL A 116 4.86 3.32 -12.34
C VAL A 116 3.43 3.06 -12.80
N MET A 117 2.77 2.09 -12.17
CA MET A 117 1.37 1.76 -12.42
C MET A 117 0.55 2.09 -11.17
N VAL A 118 -0.55 2.82 -11.36
CA VAL A 118 -1.51 3.17 -10.31
C VAL A 118 -2.89 2.69 -10.73
N ASN A 119 -3.52 1.91 -9.86
CA ASN A 119 -4.85 1.37 -10.12
C ASN A 119 -5.93 2.15 -9.36
N LYS A 120 -7.17 2.02 -9.83
CA LYS A 120 -8.40 2.51 -9.19
C LYS A 120 -9.41 1.36 -9.03
N ILE A 121 -10.27 1.42 -8.01
CA ILE A 121 -11.42 0.51 -7.88
C ILE A 121 -12.63 1.23 -8.47
N HIS A 122 -12.81 1.14 -9.78
CA HIS A 122 -14.16 1.30 -10.33
C HIS A 122 -14.62 -0.08 -10.80
N LEU A 123 -15.79 -0.52 -10.30
CA LEU A 123 -16.51 -1.73 -10.70
C LEU A 123 -16.90 -1.67 -12.19
N LYS A 124 -15.92 -1.80 -13.09
CA LYS A 124 -16.09 -2.35 -14.43
C LYS A 124 -14.81 -3.10 -14.78
N GLU A 125 -14.85 -4.43 -14.70
CA GLU A 125 -14.12 -5.24 -15.66
C GLU A 125 -14.57 -4.79 -17.06
N LYS A 126 -13.85 -3.85 -17.70
CA LYS A 126 -13.96 -3.70 -19.15
C LYS A 126 -13.11 -4.82 -19.76
N LYS A 127 -13.69 -6.02 -19.90
CA LYS A 127 -13.19 -6.98 -20.90
C LYS A 127 -13.37 -6.30 -22.26
N LYS A 128 -12.28 -5.87 -22.88
CA LYS A 128 -12.28 -5.58 -24.30
C LYS A 128 -12.37 -6.92 -25.02
N LYS A 129 -13.61 -7.36 -25.28
CA LYS A 129 -13.87 -8.28 -26.37
C LYS A 129 -13.70 -7.51 -27.67
N ASP A 130 -13.19 -8.23 -28.66
CA ASP A 130 -12.91 -7.82 -30.03
C ASP A 130 -11.51 -7.20 -30.20
N LEU A 131 -10.53 -8.12 -30.26
CA LEU A 131 -9.70 -8.22 -31.45
C LEU A 131 -10.18 -9.44 -32.25
#